data_AF-A0A7S1X050-F1
#
_entry.id   AF-A0A7S1X050-F1
#
_cell.length_a   1.000
_cell.length_b   1.000
_cell.length_c   1.000
_cell.angle_alpha   90.00
_cell.angle_beta   90.00
_cell.angle_gamma   90.00
#
_symmetry.space_group_name_H-M   'P 1'
#
loop_
_entity.id
_entity.type
_entity.pdbx_description
1 polymer ?
#
loop_
_entity_poly.entity_id
_entity_poly.type
_entity_poly.pdbx_seq_one_letter_code
_entity_poly.pdbx_strand_id
1 'polypeptide(L)'
;YVGDHIYTDAALAKTNLSWRTALVIRELEEEVAALSAGRPHRAKLKELLEKKELLGQMFNAVRTQRQRMMASETSLGDVSELLSDEVRVNEALGQLVLHMEALDGTIAPMIETEGAQFNERWGFLSRAGVNDKSLLSSQIERHADIYTSRVSNFYRSTPYSYFRSPMQTLAHDRNLSKYSSIMSNPKAEPGLSLDDLPLADSTEGSQG
;
A
#
# COMPACT_ATOMS: atom_id res chain seq x y z
N TYR A 1 -22.43 10.11 22.33
CA TYR A 1 -21.47 10.78 23.23
C TYR A 1 -20.28 11.27 22.41
N VAL A 2 -19.76 12.45 22.73
CA VAL A 2 -18.65 13.11 22.02
C VAL A 2 -17.55 13.39 23.03
N GLY A 3 -16.32 12.97 22.73
CA GLY A 3 -15.16 13.18 23.61
C GLY A 3 -13.87 13.29 22.80
N ASP A 4 -12.74 13.46 23.49
CA ASP A 4 -11.41 13.63 22.91
C ASP A 4 -10.43 12.53 23.36
N HIS A 5 -10.77 11.75 24.40
CA HIS A 5 -9.94 10.66 24.89
C HIS A 5 -10.49 9.27 24.54
N ILE A 6 -9.77 8.53 23.69
CA ILE A 6 -10.22 7.22 23.17
C ILE A 6 -10.64 6.23 24.27
N TYR A 7 -9.85 6.12 25.34
CA TYR A 7 -10.06 5.09 26.35
C TYR A 7 -11.14 5.46 27.38
N THR A 8 -11.06 6.66 27.94
CA THR A 8 -12.00 7.11 28.97
C THR A 8 -13.37 7.38 28.36
N ASP A 9 -13.39 7.90 27.14
CA ASP A 9 -14.61 8.46 26.57
C ASP A 9 -15.27 7.47 25.61
N ALA A 10 -14.51 6.98 24.61
CA ALA A 10 -15.08 6.17 23.55
C ALA A 10 -15.15 4.67 23.91
N ALA A 11 -14.06 4.09 24.42
CA ALA A 11 -13.96 2.65 24.65
C ALA A 11 -14.92 2.18 25.75
N LEU A 12 -15.00 2.90 26.87
CA LEU A 12 -15.91 2.58 27.97
C LEU A 12 -17.38 2.74 27.56
N ALA A 13 -17.73 3.85 26.90
CA ALA A 13 -19.10 4.10 26.46
C ALA A 13 -19.58 3.08 25.42
N LYS A 14 -18.70 2.67 24.49
CA LYS A 14 -19.05 1.69 23.46
C LYS A 14 -19.16 0.27 24.03
N THR A 15 -18.24 -0.13 24.90
CA THR A 15 -18.19 -1.51 25.42
C THR A 15 -19.24 -1.77 26.49
N ASN A 16 -19.45 -0.83 27.42
CA ASN A 16 -20.31 -1.07 28.57
C ASN A 16 -21.74 -0.55 28.38
N LEU A 17 -21.94 0.46 27.54
CA LEU A 17 -23.23 1.17 27.40
C LEU A 17 -23.82 1.08 25.99
N SER A 18 -23.10 0.54 25.01
CA SER A 18 -23.51 0.46 23.59
C SER A 18 -23.92 1.82 23.01
N TRP A 19 -23.30 2.91 23.48
CA TRP A 19 -23.59 4.25 22.98
C TRP A 19 -22.93 4.51 21.63
N ARG A 20 -23.56 5.36 20.81
CA ARG A 20 -22.90 5.94 19.63
C ARG A 20 -21.83 6.92 20.07
N THR A 21 -20.62 6.78 19.56
CA THR A 21 -19.44 7.54 19.99
C THR A 21 -18.87 8.38 18.84
N ALA A 22 -18.55 9.63 19.15
CA ALA A 22 -17.82 10.52 18.25
C ALA A 22 -16.54 11.00 18.93
N LEU A 23 -15.43 11.05 18.19
CA LEU A 23 -14.13 11.45 18.72
C LEU A 23 -13.65 12.76 18.08
N VAL A 24 -13.15 13.67 18.90
CA VAL A 24 -12.53 14.93 18.48
C VAL A 24 -11.02 14.79 18.56
N ILE A 25 -10.33 14.92 17.41
CA ILE A 25 -8.87 14.77 17.30
C ILE A 25 -8.30 16.05 16.70
N ARG A 26 -7.81 16.96 17.54
CA ARG A 26 -7.40 18.30 17.09
C ARG A 26 -6.25 18.26 16.09
N GLU A 27 -5.32 17.33 16.29
CA GLU A 27 -4.11 17.13 15.48
C GLU A 27 -4.42 16.68 14.04
N LEU A 28 -5.66 16.24 13.77
CA LEU A 28 -6.10 15.81 12.45
C LEU A 28 -6.01 16.93 11.39
N GLU A 29 -6.20 18.20 11.78
CA GLU A 29 -6.08 19.33 10.85
C GLU A 29 -4.67 19.50 10.31
N GLU A 30 -3.68 19.47 11.20
CA GLU A 30 -2.26 19.56 10.85
C GLU A 30 -1.83 18.33 10.04
N GLU A 31 -2.31 17.15 10.43
CA GLU A 31 -2.00 15.91 9.71
C GLU A 31 -2.57 15.92 8.29
N VAL A 32 -3.83 16.34 8.10
CA VAL A 32 -4.45 16.42 6.76
C VAL A 32 -3.70 17.41 5.86
N ALA A 33 -3.25 18.55 6.41
CA ALA A 33 -2.44 19.51 5.67
C ALA A 33 -1.09 18.90 5.25
N ALA A 34 -0.39 18.23 6.17
CA ALA A 34 0.88 17.55 5.89
C ALA A 34 0.72 16.39 4.89
N LEU A 35 -0.35 15.59 5.01
CA LEU A 35 -0.67 14.53 4.05
C LEU A 35 -0.94 15.09 2.65
N SER A 36 -1.60 16.25 2.56
CA SER A 36 -1.85 16.93 1.29
C SER A 36 -0.55 17.41 0.65
N ALA A 37 0.34 18.04 1.43
CA ALA A 37 1.64 18.52 0.96
C ALA A 37 2.59 17.37 0.58
N GLY A 38 2.54 16.23 1.27
CA GLY A 38 3.34 15.05 1.01
C GLY A 38 2.87 14.15 -0.15
N ARG A 39 1.72 14.43 -0.78
CA ARG A 39 1.17 13.61 -1.89
C ARG A 39 2.17 13.34 -3.04
N PRO A 40 2.88 14.32 -3.62
CA PRO A 40 3.78 14.06 -4.74
C PRO A 40 4.97 13.17 -4.33
N HIS A 41 5.53 13.41 -3.15
CA HIS A 41 6.61 12.59 -2.58
C HIS A 41 6.16 11.13 -2.44
N ARG A 42 4.96 10.92 -1.88
CA ARG A 42 4.41 9.59 -1.68
C ARG A 42 4.03 8.89 -3.00
N ALA A 43 3.53 9.62 -3.99
CA ALA A 43 3.29 9.07 -5.32
C ALA A 43 4.60 8.55 -5.94
N LYS A 44 5.69 9.30 -5.79
CA LYS A 44 7.00 8.86 -6.28
C LYS A 44 7.55 7.66 -5.51
N LEU A 45 7.42 7.66 -4.18
CA LEU A 45 7.81 6.52 -3.35
C LEU A 45 7.06 5.24 -3.74
N LYS A 46 5.74 5.35 -3.98
CA LYS A 46 4.91 4.23 -4.44
C LYS A 46 5.40 3.68 -5.79
N GLU A 47 5.67 4.56 -6.76
CA GLU A 47 6.21 4.16 -8.07
C GLU A 47 7.55 3.40 -7.94
N LEU A 48 8.44 3.86 -7.06
CA LEU A 48 9.74 3.19 -6.84
C LEU A 48 9.58 1.84 -6.15
N LEU A 49 8.68 1.72 -5.18
CA LEU A 49 8.37 0.46 -4.52
C LEU A 49 7.75 -0.57 -5.48
N GLU A 50 6.85 -0.12 -6.36
CA GLU A 50 6.27 -0.97 -7.42
C GLU A 50 7.34 -1.45 -8.41
N LYS A 51 8.27 -0.57 -8.81
CA LYS A 51 9.42 -0.95 -9.65
C LYS A 51 10.33 -1.97 -8.96
N LYS A 52 10.61 -1.78 -7.67
CA LYS A 52 11.40 -2.73 -6.88
C LYS A 52 10.71 -4.09 -6.81
N GLU A 53 9.40 -4.11 -6.59
CA GLU A 53 8.60 -5.32 -6.54
C GLU A 53 8.63 -6.08 -7.88
N LEU A 54 8.49 -5.38 -9.02
CA LEU A 54 8.65 -5.99 -10.34
C LEU A 54 10.03 -6.64 -10.50
N LEU A 55 11.11 -5.91 -10.18
CA LEU A 55 12.46 -6.45 -10.31
C LEU A 55 12.67 -7.67 -9.41
N GLY A 56 12.11 -7.66 -8.20
CA GLY A 56 12.11 -8.82 -7.30
C GLY A 56 11.37 -10.02 -7.90
N GLN A 57 10.23 -9.81 -8.55
CA GLN A 57 9.49 -10.87 -9.25
C GLN A 57 10.30 -11.43 -10.43
N MET A 58 10.91 -10.57 -11.24
CA MET A 58 11.78 -10.99 -12.36
C MET A 58 12.98 -11.79 -11.86
N PHE A 59 13.64 -11.32 -10.80
CA PHE A 59 14.76 -12.02 -10.16
C PHE A 59 14.36 -13.42 -9.69
N ASN A 60 13.21 -13.54 -9.02
CA ASN A 60 12.67 -14.82 -8.57
C ASN A 60 12.35 -15.74 -9.75
N ALA A 61 11.77 -15.22 -10.83
CA ALA A 61 11.46 -16.00 -12.03
C ALA A 61 12.72 -16.58 -12.70
N VAL A 62 13.76 -15.76 -12.90
CA VAL A 62 15.05 -16.20 -13.46
C VAL A 62 15.70 -17.24 -12.55
N ARG A 63 15.67 -17.03 -11.22
CA ARG A 63 16.20 -17.99 -10.24
C ARG A 63 15.47 -19.33 -10.30
N THR A 64 14.14 -19.33 -10.41
CA THR A 64 13.33 -20.54 -10.58
C THR A 64 13.64 -21.24 -11.90
N GLN A 65 13.79 -20.50 -13.00
CA GLN A 65 14.14 -21.06 -14.30
C GLN A 65 15.51 -21.76 -14.26
N ARG A 66 16.52 -21.12 -13.65
CA ARG A 66 17.85 -21.72 -13.46
C ARG A 66 17.77 -23.04 -12.70
N GLN A 67 16.97 -23.09 -11.63
CA GLN A 67 16.80 -24.31 -10.83
C GLN A 67 16.12 -25.43 -11.64
N ARG A 68 15.17 -25.10 -12.52
CA ARG A 68 14.50 -26.07 -13.40
C ARG A 68 15.46 -26.63 -14.46
N MET A 69 16.31 -25.78 -15.04
CA MET A 69 17.34 -26.21 -15.98
C MET A 69 18.31 -27.19 -15.31
N MET A 70 18.86 -26.82 -14.14
CA MET A 70 19.75 -27.69 -13.34
C MET A 70 19.11 -29.04 -12.95
N ALA A 71 17.80 -29.06 -12.68
CA ALA A 71 17.08 -30.30 -12.37
C ALA A 71 16.81 -31.16 -13.62
N SER A 72 16.59 -30.54 -14.78
CA SER A 72 16.41 -31.20 -16.07
C SER A 72 17.74 -31.74 -16.64
N GLU A 73 18.85 -31.08 -16.34
CA GLU A 73 20.21 -31.35 -16.82
C GLU A 73 20.86 -32.62 -16.25
N THR A 74 20.20 -33.32 -15.33
CA THR A 74 20.62 -34.69 -14.93
C THR A 74 20.49 -35.70 -16.09
N SER A 75 19.90 -35.31 -17.22
CA SER A 75 19.78 -36.11 -18.44
C SER A 75 20.49 -35.41 -19.64
N LEU A 76 21.77 -35.76 -19.84
CA LEU A 76 22.55 -35.69 -21.10
C LEU A 76 22.37 -34.45 -21.99
N GLY A 77 23.19 -33.40 -21.78
CA GLY A 77 23.32 -32.23 -22.67
C GLY A 77 24.78 -31.84 -22.96
N ASP A 78 25.01 -31.11 -24.06
CA ASP A 78 26.33 -30.68 -24.54
C ASP A 78 26.94 -29.60 -23.62
N VAL A 79 28.08 -29.91 -23.00
CA VAL A 79 28.64 -29.16 -21.85
C VAL A 79 29.00 -27.70 -22.19
N SER A 80 29.34 -27.42 -23.45
CA SER A 80 29.79 -26.08 -23.86
C SER A 80 28.66 -25.04 -23.97
N GLU A 81 27.47 -25.45 -24.39
CA GLU A 81 26.31 -24.54 -24.54
C GLU A 81 25.73 -24.19 -23.16
N LEU A 82 25.75 -25.17 -22.25
CA LEU A 82 25.30 -25.03 -20.85
C LEU A 82 26.16 -24.03 -20.06
N LEU A 83 27.48 -24.07 -20.22
CA LEU A 83 28.38 -23.11 -19.56
C LEU A 83 28.14 -21.68 -20.03
N SER A 84 27.82 -21.48 -21.31
CA SER A 84 27.50 -20.16 -21.87
C SER A 84 26.18 -19.62 -21.31
N ASP A 85 25.16 -20.46 -21.21
CA ASP A 85 23.86 -20.06 -20.64
C ASP A 85 23.92 -19.82 -19.12
N GLU A 86 24.70 -20.59 -18.39
CA GLU A 86 24.91 -20.37 -16.96
C GLU A 86 25.59 -19.02 -16.68
N VAL A 87 26.60 -18.65 -17.48
CA VAL A 87 27.27 -17.34 -17.38
C VAL A 87 26.27 -16.21 -17.65
N ARG A 88 25.45 -16.31 -18.70
CA ARG A 88 24.43 -15.31 -19.06
C ARG A 88 23.38 -15.14 -17.96
N VAL A 89 22.90 -16.23 -17.38
CA VAL A 89 21.91 -16.20 -16.29
C VAL A 89 22.52 -15.56 -15.04
N ASN A 90 23.76 -15.89 -14.70
CA ASN A 90 24.42 -15.30 -13.55
C ASN A 90 24.71 -13.80 -13.76
N GLU A 91 25.07 -13.38 -14.97
CA GLU A 91 25.20 -11.96 -15.32
C GLU A 91 23.87 -11.21 -15.19
N ALA A 92 22.78 -11.76 -15.72
CA ALA A 92 21.45 -11.17 -15.61
C ALA A 92 20.99 -11.04 -14.14
N LEU A 93 21.24 -12.06 -13.31
CA LEU A 93 20.97 -12.00 -11.87
C LEU A 93 21.81 -10.91 -11.20
N GLY A 94 23.09 -10.77 -11.56
CA GLY A 94 23.97 -9.71 -11.05
C GLY A 94 23.48 -8.30 -11.39
N GLN A 95 23.04 -8.09 -12.64
CA GLN A 95 22.46 -6.82 -13.08
C GLN A 95 21.18 -6.48 -12.32
N LEU A 96 20.28 -7.46 -12.10
CA LEU A 96 19.06 -7.26 -11.33
C LEU A 96 19.33 -6.86 -9.88
N VAL A 97 20.29 -7.52 -9.22
CA VAL A 97 20.70 -7.17 -7.84
C VAL A 97 21.22 -5.74 -7.77
N LEU A 98 22.10 -5.34 -8.70
CA LEU A 98 22.65 -3.98 -8.74
C LEU A 98 21.54 -2.93 -8.92
N HIS A 99 20.57 -3.19 -9.79
CA HIS A 99 19.42 -2.29 -9.97
C HIS A 99 18.53 -2.21 -8.73
N MET A 100 18.30 -3.33 -8.03
CA MET A 100 17.56 -3.34 -6.77
C MET A 100 18.29 -2.54 -5.67
N GLU A 101 19.60 -2.69 -5.55
CA GLU A 101 20.42 -1.92 -4.60
C GLU A 101 20.39 -0.41 -4.90
N ALA A 102 20.45 -0.03 -6.17
CA ALA A 102 20.34 1.37 -6.58
C ALA A 102 18.96 1.98 -6.24
N LEU A 103 17.89 1.20 -6.41
CA LEU A 103 16.56 1.61 -5.98
C LEU A 103 16.48 1.74 -4.46
N ASP A 104 17.06 0.79 -3.71
CA ASP A 104 17.06 0.83 -2.24
C ASP A 104 17.81 2.03 -1.69
N GLY A 105 18.92 2.42 -2.30
CA GLY A 105 19.63 3.66 -1.98
C GLY A 105 18.79 4.93 -2.19
N THR A 106 17.80 4.88 -3.07
CA THR A 106 16.86 5.99 -3.31
C THR A 106 15.62 5.92 -2.42
N ILE A 107 15.10 4.72 -2.17
CA ILE A 107 13.88 4.48 -1.41
C ILE A 107 14.11 4.76 0.08
N ALA A 108 15.23 4.31 0.66
CA ALA A 108 15.53 4.48 2.08
C ALA A 108 15.43 5.95 2.55
N PRO A 109 16.12 6.93 1.94
CA PRO A 109 16.01 8.33 2.35
C PRO A 109 14.61 8.92 2.08
N MET A 110 13.90 8.44 1.06
CA MET A 110 12.52 8.87 0.81
C MET A 110 11.55 8.39 1.89
N ILE A 111 11.76 7.20 2.47
CA ILE A 111 10.97 6.71 3.59
C ILE A 111 11.28 7.52 4.86
N GLU A 112 12.55 7.82 5.13
CA GLU A 112 12.95 8.59 6.32
C GLU A 112 12.39 10.01 6.31
N THR A 113 12.30 10.62 5.13
CA THR A 113 11.72 11.97 4.96
C THR A 113 10.19 11.96 4.96
N GLU A 114 9.55 10.80 4.86
CA GLU A 114 8.10 10.69 4.90
C GLU A 114 7.56 11.02 6.30
N GLY A 115 6.63 11.98 6.39
CA GLY A 115 6.00 12.35 7.66
C GLY A 115 6.77 13.39 8.49
N ALA A 116 8.00 13.74 8.11
CA ALA A 116 8.79 14.78 8.78
C ALA A 116 8.09 16.17 8.77
N GLN A 117 7.21 16.40 7.80
CA GLN A 117 6.39 17.62 7.69
C GLN A 117 5.37 17.77 8.82
N PHE A 118 4.91 16.66 9.41
CA PHE A 118 3.99 16.68 10.55
C PHE A 118 4.78 16.60 11.86
N ASN A 119 5.65 15.60 11.99
CA ASN A 119 6.52 15.45 13.14
C ASN A 119 7.84 14.81 12.72
N GLU A 120 8.95 15.49 12.98
CA GLU A 120 10.29 15.05 12.61
C GLU A 120 10.68 13.69 13.21
N ARG A 121 10.15 13.34 14.39
CA ARG A 121 10.58 12.16 15.16
C ARG A 121 9.66 10.96 15.01
N TRP A 122 8.36 11.22 14.88
CA TRP A 122 7.33 10.18 14.93
C TRP A 122 6.57 10.00 13.60
N GLY A 123 6.74 10.92 12.66
CA GLY A 123 5.95 10.93 11.43
C GLY A 123 4.46 11.16 11.72
N PHE A 124 3.60 10.59 10.87
CA PHE A 124 2.16 10.76 10.92
C PHE A 124 1.48 10.04 12.10
N LEU A 125 0.37 10.59 12.61
CA LEU A 125 -0.45 9.94 13.63
C LEU A 125 -1.22 8.74 13.09
N SER A 126 -1.62 8.80 11.82
CA SER A 126 -2.50 7.83 11.19
C SER A 126 -1.80 6.59 10.64
N ARG A 127 -0.46 6.63 10.51
CA ARG A 127 0.33 5.63 9.79
C ARG A 127 1.50 5.14 10.63
N ALA A 128 1.85 3.88 10.43
CA ALA A 128 3.07 3.28 10.96
C ALA A 128 3.83 2.67 9.78
N GLY A 129 4.80 3.41 9.24
CA GLY A 129 5.48 3.03 7.99
C GLY A 129 4.66 3.38 6.74
N VAL A 130 5.03 2.77 5.61
CA VAL A 130 4.52 3.19 4.29
C VAL A 130 3.06 2.80 4.10
N ASN A 131 2.69 1.54 4.40
CA ASN A 131 1.38 0.99 4.05
C ASN A 131 0.47 0.72 5.25
N ASP A 132 1.01 0.65 6.47
CA ASP A 132 0.25 0.19 7.63
C ASP A 132 -0.38 1.35 8.39
N LYS A 133 -1.55 1.05 8.97
CA LYS A 133 -2.24 1.96 9.88
C LYS A 133 -1.52 1.99 11.21
N SER A 134 -1.48 3.15 11.85
CA SER A 134 -0.97 3.23 13.22
C SER A 134 -1.90 2.48 14.20
N LEU A 135 -1.37 2.17 15.38
CA LEU A 135 -2.18 1.65 16.47
C LEU A 135 -3.31 2.62 16.85
N LEU A 136 -3.01 3.92 16.86
CA LEU A 136 -3.98 4.97 17.16
C LEU A 136 -5.15 4.94 16.15
N SER A 137 -4.85 4.89 14.84
CA SER A 137 -5.90 4.77 13.83
C SER A 137 -6.72 3.50 13.97
N SER A 138 -6.08 2.38 14.29
CA SER A 138 -6.78 1.12 14.54
C SER A 138 -7.72 1.20 15.75
N GLN A 139 -7.34 1.94 16.79
CA GLN A 139 -8.19 2.19 17.96
C GLN A 139 -9.35 3.13 17.65
N ILE A 140 -9.11 4.18 16.87
CA ILE A 140 -10.15 5.11 16.42
C ILE A 140 -11.19 4.35 15.61
N GLU A 141 -10.77 3.54 14.62
CA GLU A 141 -11.68 2.74 13.79
C GLU A 141 -12.53 1.76 14.61
N ARG A 142 -11.98 1.21 15.69
CA ARG A 142 -12.72 0.30 16.58
C ARG A 142 -13.73 1.04 17.45
N HIS A 143 -13.30 2.14 18.07
CA HIS A 143 -14.03 2.74 19.19
C HIS A 143 -14.85 3.96 18.84
N ALA A 144 -14.56 4.67 17.75
CA ALA A 144 -15.33 5.84 17.31
C ALA A 144 -16.21 5.46 16.11
N ASP A 145 -17.51 5.76 16.18
CA ASP A 145 -18.39 5.60 15.01
C ASP A 145 -18.14 6.71 13.98
N ILE A 146 -17.79 7.91 14.44
CA ILE A 146 -17.34 9.05 13.64
C ILE A 146 -16.20 9.78 14.35
N TYR A 147 -15.31 10.42 13.61
CA TYR A 147 -14.27 11.27 14.16
C TYR A 147 -14.10 12.55 13.34
N THR A 148 -13.65 13.63 13.98
CA THR A 148 -13.51 14.95 13.37
C THR A 148 -12.45 15.78 14.12
N SER A 149 -11.91 16.83 13.49
CA SER A 149 -10.94 17.71 14.15
C SER A 149 -11.55 18.61 15.21
N ARG A 150 -12.78 19.09 14.96
CA ARG A 150 -13.52 20.03 15.82
C ARG A 150 -14.99 19.66 15.86
N VAL A 151 -15.64 19.95 16.99
CA VAL A 151 -17.10 19.82 17.15
C VAL A 151 -17.84 20.73 16.18
N SER A 152 -17.29 21.91 15.88
CA SER A 152 -17.88 22.87 14.94
C SER A 152 -18.08 22.31 13.53
N ASN A 153 -17.34 21.25 13.15
CA ASN A 153 -17.51 20.60 11.86
C ASN A 153 -18.90 19.97 11.70
N PHE A 154 -19.58 19.64 12.80
CA PHE A 154 -20.96 19.13 12.75
C PHE A 154 -21.97 20.17 12.26
N TYR A 155 -21.69 21.48 12.39
CA TYR A 155 -22.57 22.52 11.83
C TYR A 155 -22.60 22.53 10.30
N ARG A 156 -21.64 21.88 9.64
CA ARG A 156 -21.64 21.73 8.17
C ARG A 156 -22.63 20.67 7.70
N SER A 157 -23.07 19.80 8.59
CA SER A 157 -24.04 18.76 8.31
C SER A 157 -25.40 19.13 8.87
N THR A 158 -26.47 18.68 8.22
CA THR A 158 -27.82 18.85 8.77
C THR A 158 -28.03 17.88 9.93
N PRO A 159 -28.85 18.22 10.94
CA PRO A 159 -29.19 17.29 12.03
C PRO A 159 -29.84 15.98 11.58
N TYR A 160 -30.35 15.94 10.35
CA TYR A 160 -30.97 14.75 9.73
C TYR A 160 -30.02 13.97 8.82
N SER A 161 -28.74 14.35 8.77
CA SER A 161 -27.74 13.70 7.92
C SER A 161 -27.47 12.27 8.37
N TYR A 162 -27.39 11.36 7.40
CA TYR A 162 -27.04 9.95 7.63
C TYR A 162 -25.60 9.69 7.18
N PHE A 163 -24.69 9.51 8.14
CA PHE A 163 -23.30 9.21 7.84
C PHE A 163 -23.12 7.76 7.43
N ARG A 164 -22.42 7.53 6.32
CA ARG A 164 -22.06 6.21 5.81
C ARG A 164 -20.55 6.04 5.81
N SER A 165 -20.09 4.87 6.24
CA SER A 165 -18.69 4.49 6.04
C SER A 165 -18.45 4.21 4.55
N PRO A 166 -17.29 4.62 4.01
CA PRO A 166 -16.84 4.11 2.72
C PRO A 166 -16.66 2.59 2.77
N MET A 167 -16.71 1.95 1.60
CA MET A 167 -16.48 0.51 1.46
C MET A 167 -15.02 0.18 1.82
N GLN A 168 -14.83 -0.82 2.67
CA GLN A 168 -13.49 -1.32 2.99
C GLN A 168 -13.13 -2.46 2.04
N THR A 169 -12.00 -2.32 1.34
CA THR A 169 -11.51 -3.34 0.40
C THR A 169 -10.75 -4.43 1.17
N LEU A 170 -11.14 -5.69 0.95
CA LEU A 170 -10.41 -6.85 1.44
C LEU A 170 -9.24 -7.18 0.51
N ALA A 171 -8.26 -7.96 0.97
CA ALA A 171 -7.07 -8.29 0.17
C ALA A 171 -7.42 -8.96 -1.17
N HIS A 172 -8.42 -9.84 -1.18
CA HIS A 172 -8.91 -10.52 -2.39
C HIS A 172 -9.86 -9.67 -3.24
N ASP A 173 -10.34 -8.55 -2.70
CA ASP A 173 -11.20 -7.60 -3.42
C ASP A 173 -10.38 -6.62 -4.31
N ARG A 174 -9.05 -6.66 -4.16
CA ARG A 174 -8.13 -5.87 -4.97
C ARG A 174 -8.04 -6.44 -6.38
N ASN A 175 -8.17 -5.58 -7.39
CA ASN A 175 -7.99 -5.92 -8.82
C ASN A 175 -9.02 -6.88 -9.44
N LEU A 176 -10.26 -6.98 -8.91
CA LEU A 176 -11.30 -7.82 -9.54
C LEU A 176 -11.63 -7.43 -10.98
N SER A 177 -11.46 -6.16 -11.34
CA SER A 177 -11.65 -5.66 -12.72
C SER A 177 -10.75 -6.39 -13.74
N LYS A 178 -9.54 -6.80 -13.33
CA LYS A 178 -8.63 -7.59 -14.17
C LYS A 178 -9.15 -9.03 -14.35
N TYR A 179 -9.64 -9.64 -13.26
CA TYR A 179 -10.17 -11.00 -13.29
C TYR A 179 -11.43 -11.12 -14.17
N SER A 180 -12.34 -10.15 -14.08
CA SER A 180 -13.55 -10.13 -14.93
C SER A 180 -13.20 -9.96 -16.41
N SER A 181 -12.18 -9.16 -16.73
CA SER A 181 -11.71 -8.96 -18.10
C SER A 181 -11.14 -10.25 -18.69
N ILE A 182 -10.32 -11.00 -17.93
CA ILE A 182 -9.78 -12.31 -18.34
C ILE A 182 -10.91 -13.32 -18.58
N MET A 183 -11.90 -13.40 -17.68
CA MET A 183 -13.03 -14.32 -17.83
C MET A 183 -13.94 -13.99 -19.02
N SER A 184 -14.02 -12.72 -19.41
CA SER A 184 -14.82 -12.28 -20.56
C SER A 184 -14.19 -12.62 -21.92
N ASN A 185 -12.88 -12.91 -21.98
CA ASN A 185 -12.18 -13.22 -23.23
C ASN A 185 -11.21 -14.42 -23.07
N PRO A 186 -11.70 -15.67 -23.12
CA PRO A 186 -10.90 -16.88 -22.82
C PRO A 186 -9.85 -17.24 -23.88
N LYS A 187 -9.68 -16.44 -24.95
CA LYS A 187 -8.67 -16.64 -26.01
C LYS A 187 -7.47 -15.68 -25.94
N ALA A 188 -7.46 -14.74 -25.00
CA ALA A 188 -6.26 -13.94 -24.74
C ALA A 188 -5.27 -14.81 -23.97
N GLU A 189 -4.13 -15.16 -24.59
CA GLU A 189 -3.07 -15.88 -23.89
C GLU A 189 -2.63 -15.11 -22.64
N PRO A 190 -2.23 -15.80 -21.55
CA PRO A 190 -1.68 -15.17 -20.36
C PRO A 190 -0.25 -14.69 -20.64
N GLY A 191 -0.10 -13.73 -21.54
CA GLY A 191 1.15 -12.99 -21.70
C GLY A 191 1.21 -11.95 -20.60
N LEU A 192 2.08 -12.16 -19.60
CA LEU A 192 2.51 -11.11 -18.68
C LEU A 192 3.19 -10.01 -19.50
N SER A 193 2.42 -9.01 -19.90
CA SER A 193 2.91 -7.79 -20.54
C SER A 193 3.45 -6.83 -19.48
N LEU A 194 4.39 -5.97 -19.86
CA LEU A 194 5.02 -5.00 -18.96
C LEU A 194 4.02 -3.97 -18.39
N ASP A 195 2.82 -3.89 -18.99
CA ASP A 195 1.68 -3.06 -18.55
C ASP A 195 0.84 -3.73 -17.43
N ASP A 196 1.12 -4.99 -17.08
CA ASP A 196 0.33 -5.80 -16.13
C ASP A 196 0.65 -5.58 -14.64
N LEU A 197 1.63 -4.73 -14.33
CA LEU A 197 1.90 -4.29 -12.96
C LEU A 197 0.73 -3.49 -12.39
N PRO A 198 0.59 -3.42 -11.04
CA PRO A 198 -0.48 -2.66 -10.43
C PRO A 198 -0.23 -1.16 -10.68
N LEU A 199 -0.74 -0.64 -11.80
CA LEU A 199 -0.97 0.79 -11.97
C LEU A 199 -1.81 1.26 -10.79
N ALA A 200 -1.23 2.18 -10.02
CA ALA A 200 -1.91 2.91 -8.98
C ALA A 200 -3.26 3.42 -9.50
N ASP A 201 -4.36 2.98 -8.87
CA ASP A 201 -5.68 3.55 -9.06
C ASP A 201 -5.58 5.07 -8.88
N SER A 202 -5.59 5.77 -10.01
CA SER A 202 -5.82 7.20 -10.09
C SER A 202 -7.29 7.40 -9.74
N THR A 203 -7.55 7.78 -8.49
CA THR A 203 -8.68 8.62 -8.08
C THR A 203 -9.92 8.53 -9.00
N GLU A 204 -10.75 7.51 -8.82
CA GLU A 204 -12.16 7.66 -9.14
C GLU A 204 -12.77 8.62 -8.12
N GLY A 205 -12.78 9.88 -8.50
CA GLY A 205 -13.33 11.00 -7.74
C GLY A 205 -13.63 12.16 -8.68
N SER A 206 -14.57 11.95 -9.61
CA SER A 206 -15.39 13.03 -10.17
C SER A 206 -16.56 12.47 -10.97
N GLN A 207 -17.68 12.17 -10.29
CA GLN A 207 -19.03 12.39 -10.82
C GLN A 207 -19.98 12.64 -9.63
N GLY A 208 -20.59 13.83 -9.59
CA GLY A 208 -21.74 14.18 -8.74
C GLY A 208 -21.41 14.94 -7.47
#